data_AF-A3U074-F1
#
_entry.id   AF-A3U074-F1
#
_cell.length_a   1.000
_cell.length_b   1.000
_cell.length_c   1.000
_cell.angle_alpha   90.00
_cell.angle_beta   90.00
_cell.angle_gamma   90.00
#
_symmetry.space_group_name_H-M   'P 1'
#
loop_
_entity.id
_entity.type
_entity.pdbx_description
1 polymer ?
#
loop_
_entity_poly.entity_id
_entity_poly.type
_entity_poly.pdbx_seq_one_letter_code
_entity_poly.pdbx_strand_id
1 'polypeptide(L)'
;MAHNLARLLRAGLHVTVNSDDPPYFGGYVNENYRQCAAALDLTAAELITLARNSITAAFLPEADKAAHLARIDAVVREAENPVAP
;
A
#
# COMPACT_ATOMS: atom_id res chain seq x y z
N MET A 1 19.57 -5.74 -10.92
CA MET A 1 18.75 -6.68 -10.12
C MET A 1 17.47 -5.95 -9.74
N ALA A 2 16.31 -6.50 -10.03
CA ALA A 2 15.03 -5.87 -9.69
C ALA A 2 14.70 -6.09 -8.20
N HIS A 3 14.01 -5.14 -7.57
CA HIS A 3 13.58 -5.24 -6.17
C HIS A 3 12.63 -6.43 -5.98
N ASN A 4 12.72 -7.17 -4.86
CA ASN A 4 12.01 -8.43 -4.67
C ASN A 4 10.54 -8.29 -4.22
N LEU A 5 10.10 -7.07 -3.86
CA LEU A 5 8.75 -6.78 -3.33
C LEU A 5 7.63 -7.45 -4.12
N ALA A 6 7.55 -7.23 -5.44
CA ALA A 6 6.49 -7.79 -6.28
C ALA A 6 6.48 -9.32 -6.28
N ARG A 7 7.67 -9.94 -6.31
CA ARG A 7 7.79 -11.41 -6.24
C ARG A 7 7.27 -11.96 -4.92
N LEU A 8 7.59 -11.30 -3.81
CA LEU A 8 7.13 -11.73 -2.49
C LEU A 8 5.62 -11.52 -2.33
N LEU A 9 5.11 -10.38 -2.76
CA LEU A 9 3.67 -10.08 -2.74
C LEU A 9 2.87 -11.10 -3.55
N ARG A 10 3.27 -11.38 -4.80
CA ARG A 10 2.62 -12.34 -5.70
C ARG A 10 2.75 -13.79 -5.22
N ALA A 11 3.76 -14.09 -4.41
CA ALA A 11 3.90 -15.37 -3.72
C ALA A 11 3.03 -15.49 -2.46
N GLY A 12 2.21 -14.48 -2.14
CA GLY A 12 1.28 -14.49 -1.01
C GLY A 12 1.90 -14.10 0.34
N LEU A 13 3.13 -13.56 0.35
CA LEU A 13 3.71 -13.07 1.60
C LEU A 13 3.03 -11.76 2.02
N HIS A 14 2.83 -11.60 3.32
CA HIS A 14 2.27 -10.40 3.94
C HIS A 14 3.32 -9.27 4.02
N VAL A 15 3.65 -8.69 2.88
CA VAL A 15 4.65 -7.62 2.77
C VAL A 15 4.02 -6.23 2.89
N THR A 16 4.80 -5.27 3.40
CA THR A 16 4.44 -3.85 3.55
C THR A 16 5.46 -2.95 2.85
N VAL A 17 5.08 -1.70 2.57
CA VAL A 17 6.00 -0.66 2.10
C VAL A 17 6.15 0.40 3.19
N ASN A 18 7.39 0.70 3.55
CA ASN A 18 7.78 1.69 4.53
C ASN A 18 8.90 2.55 3.94
N SER A 19 9.00 3.81 4.36
CA SER A 19 10.04 4.73 3.87
C SER A 19 11.39 4.58 4.55
N ASP A 20 11.45 3.82 5.64
CA ASP A 20 12.61 3.68 6.53
C ASP A 20 13.05 5.05 7.09
N ASP A 21 13.95 5.74 6.41
CA ASP A 21 14.46 7.07 6.77
C ASP A 21 14.16 8.12 5.66
N PRO A 22 12.95 8.71 5.61
CA PRO A 22 12.54 9.64 4.54
C PRO A 22 13.53 10.79 4.26
N PRO A 23 14.14 11.45 5.27
CA PRO A 23 15.09 12.55 5.01
C PRO A 23 16.36 12.11 4.26
N TYR A 24 16.73 10.83 4.36
CA TYR A 24 17.95 10.29 3.74
C TYR A 24 17.70 9.72 2.35
N PHE A 25 16.50 9.17 2.10
CA PHE A 25 16.16 8.52 0.82
C PHE A 25 15.34 9.38 -0.13
N GLY A 26 15.00 10.62 0.26
CA GLY A 26 14.36 11.60 -0.61
C GLY A 26 12.89 11.28 -0.94
N GLY A 27 12.22 10.49 -0.11
CA GLY A 27 10.85 10.07 -0.36
C GLY A 27 10.12 9.59 0.89
N TYR A 28 8.97 10.20 1.17
CA TYR A 28 8.01 9.68 2.15
C TYR A 28 7.31 8.42 1.60
N VAL A 29 6.55 7.72 2.44
CA VAL A 29 5.91 6.46 2.06
C VAL A 29 5.09 6.55 0.77
N ASN A 30 4.36 7.64 0.53
CA ASN A 30 3.58 7.82 -0.70
C ASN A 30 4.44 7.83 -1.96
N GLU A 31 5.66 8.38 -1.89
CA GLU A 31 6.58 8.37 -3.03
C GLU A 31 7.11 6.96 -3.29
N ASN A 32 7.42 6.21 -2.22
CA ASN A 32 7.79 4.79 -2.34
C ASN A 32 6.67 3.98 -3.02
N TYR A 33 5.40 4.21 -2.68
CA TYR A 33 4.28 3.57 -3.36
C TYR A 33 4.27 3.86 -4.88
N ARG A 34 4.42 5.13 -5.29
CA ARG A 34 4.43 5.51 -6.72
C ARG A 34 5.60 4.90 -7.46
N GLN A 35 6.80 5.01 -6.89
CA GLN A 35 8.02 4.49 -7.50
C GLN A 35 7.99 2.96 -7.59
N CYS A 36 7.56 2.26 -6.53
CA CYS A 36 7.40 0.81 -6.58
C CYS A 36 6.33 0.38 -7.59
N ALA A 37 5.21 1.10 -7.69
CA ALA A 37 4.17 0.80 -8.67
C ALA A 37 4.71 0.87 -10.10
N ALA A 38 5.39 1.96 -10.44
CA ALA A 38 5.97 2.17 -11.77
C ALA A 38 7.12 1.20 -12.07
N ALA A 39 8.04 0.99 -11.12
CA ALA A 39 9.24 0.20 -11.34
C ALA A 39 8.99 -1.32 -11.36
N LEU A 40 7.93 -1.78 -10.69
CA LEU A 40 7.63 -3.21 -10.51
C LEU A 40 6.33 -3.66 -11.19
N ASP A 41 5.70 -2.76 -11.96
CA ASP A 41 4.42 -2.99 -12.65
C ASP A 41 3.37 -3.54 -11.69
N LEU A 42 3.17 -2.83 -10.57
CA LEU A 42 2.17 -3.21 -9.57
C LEU A 42 0.79 -2.72 -10.01
N THR A 43 -0.17 -3.61 -9.94
CA THR A 43 -1.58 -3.30 -10.19
C THR A 43 -2.18 -2.48 -9.04
N ALA A 44 -3.31 -1.81 -9.31
CA ALA A 44 -4.07 -1.13 -8.26
C ALA A 44 -4.47 -2.09 -7.12
N ALA A 45 -4.85 -3.33 -7.46
CA ALA A 45 -5.18 -4.37 -6.48
C ALA A 45 -3.98 -4.74 -5.59
N GLU A 46 -2.77 -4.80 -6.15
CA GLU A 46 -1.54 -5.04 -5.39
C GLU A 46 -1.21 -3.86 -4.47
N LEU A 47 -1.40 -2.61 -4.91
CA LEU A 47 -1.22 -1.43 -4.06
C LEU A 47 -2.23 -1.40 -2.91
N ILE A 48 -3.49 -1.74 -3.18
CA ILE A 48 -4.53 -1.89 -2.14
C ILE A 48 -4.12 -2.99 -1.14
N THR A 49 -3.59 -4.11 -1.62
CA THR A 49 -3.11 -5.20 -0.76
C THR A 49 -1.97 -4.75 0.15
N LEU A 50 -0.97 -4.02 -0.39
CA LEU A 50 0.11 -3.44 0.41
C LEU A 50 -0.41 -2.49 1.50
N ALA A 51 -1.40 -1.65 1.17
CA ALA A 51 -2.02 -0.74 2.12
C ALA A 51 -2.82 -1.48 3.21
N ARG A 52 -3.56 -2.53 2.86
CA ARG A 52 -4.26 -3.37 3.85
C ARG A 52 -3.28 -4.14 4.74
N ASN A 53 -2.20 -4.62 4.16
CA ASN A 53 -1.18 -5.37 4.88
C ASN A 53 -0.55 -4.52 5.98
N SER A 54 -0.27 -3.23 5.71
CA SER A 54 0.33 -2.32 6.71
C SER A 54 -0.60 -2.07 7.90
N ILE A 55 -1.91 -1.92 7.67
CA ILE A 55 -2.90 -1.78 8.74
C ILE A 55 -3.05 -3.07 9.53
N THR A 56 -3.12 -4.21 8.84
CA THR A 56 -3.29 -5.53 9.49
C THR A 56 -2.10 -5.88 10.38
N ALA A 57 -0.89 -5.52 9.94
CA ALA A 57 0.36 -5.75 10.66
C ALA A 57 0.64 -4.71 11.76
N ALA A 58 -0.12 -3.61 11.81
CA ALA A 58 0.08 -2.56 12.80
C ALA A 58 -0.26 -3.05 14.22
N PHE A 59 0.46 -2.54 15.22
CA PHE A 59 0.18 -2.79 16.64
C PHE A 59 -0.94 -1.88 17.15
N LEU A 60 -2.09 -1.96 16.47
CA LEU A 60 -3.31 -1.25 16.81
C LEU A 60 -4.35 -2.23 17.40
N PRO A 61 -5.25 -1.74 18.25
CA PRO A 61 -6.47 -2.46 18.59
C PRO A 61 -7.25 -2.87 17.34
N GLU A 62 -7.93 -4.02 17.39
CA GLU A 62 -8.68 -4.55 16.24
C GLU A 62 -9.78 -3.59 15.74
N ALA A 63 -10.40 -2.83 16.64
CA ALA A 63 -11.38 -1.81 16.28
C ALA A 63 -10.77 -0.69 15.40
N ASP A 64 -9.54 -0.26 15.73
CA ASP A 64 -8.85 0.78 14.98
C ASP A 64 -8.37 0.24 13.62
N LYS A 65 -7.88 -1.00 13.57
CA LYS A 65 -7.57 -1.68 12.30
C LYS A 65 -8.82 -1.74 11.40
N ALA A 66 -9.96 -2.17 11.94
CA ALA A 66 -11.21 -2.26 11.20
C ALA A 66 -11.65 -0.89 10.64
N ALA A 67 -11.54 0.17 11.44
CA ALA A 67 -11.83 1.54 11.00
C ALA A 67 -10.91 1.98 9.85
N HIS A 68 -9.61 1.71 9.93
CA HIS A 68 -8.66 2.04 8.86
C HIS A 68 -8.88 1.22 7.59
N LEU A 69 -9.18 -0.08 7.71
CA LEU A 69 -9.52 -0.93 6.57
C LEU A 69 -10.79 -0.45 5.86
N ALA A 70 -11.83 -0.04 6.61
CA ALA A 70 -13.05 0.53 6.05
C ALA A 70 -12.79 1.85 5.30
N ARG A 71 -11.84 2.66 5.76
CA ARG A 71 -11.40 3.86 5.03
C ARG A 71 -10.72 3.53 3.71
N ILE A 72 -9.89 2.48 3.68
CA ILE A 72 -9.30 1.98 2.42
C ILE A 72 -10.42 1.57 1.46
N ASP A 73 -11.42 0.80 1.92
CA ASP A 73 -12.57 0.39 1.09
C ASP A 73 -13.32 1.59 0.52
N ALA A 74 -13.52 2.65 1.31
CA ALA A 74 -14.20 3.86 0.86
C ALA A 74 -13.43 4.57 -0.26
N VAL A 75 -12.12 4.71 -0.14
CA VAL A 75 -11.26 5.32 -1.17
C VAL A 75 -11.24 4.48 -2.45
N VAL A 76 -11.21 3.15 -2.32
CA VAL A 76 -11.28 2.26 -3.50
C VAL A 76 -12.61 2.43 -4.24
N ARG A 77 -13.73 2.47 -3.52
CA ARG A 77 -15.05 2.71 -4.13
C ARG A 77 -15.15 4.07 -4.80
N GLU A 78 -14.58 5.11 -4.20
CA GLU A 78 -14.54 6.45 -4.78
C GLU A 78 -13.70 6.48 -6.07
N ALA A 79 -12.55 5.80 -6.08
CA ALA A 79 -11.70 5.70 -7.25
C ALA A 79 -12.33 4.91 -8.41
N GLU A 80 -13.15 3.90 -8.10
CA GLU A 80 -13.89 3.11 -9.09
C GLU A 80 -15.12 3.84 -9.64
N ASN A 81 -15.68 4.78 -8.88
CA ASN A 81 -16.83 5.60 -9.28
C ASN A 81 -16.50 7.09 -9.14
N PRO A 82 -15.60 7.63 -9.97
CA PRO A 82 -15.23 9.04 -9.89
C PRO A 82 -16.47 9.88 -10.18
N VAL A 83 -16.91 10.68 -9.21
CA VAL A 83 -17.93 11.69 -9.44
C VAL A 83 -17.36 12.63 -10.52
N ALA A 84 -18.04 12.72 -11.66
CA ALA A 84 -17.65 13.62 -12.73
C ALA A 84 -17.53 15.06 -12.19
N PRO A 85 -16.55 15.86 -12.67
CA PRO A 85 -16.30 17.21 -12.17
C PRO A 85 -17.51 18.14 -12.31
#